data_AF-A0A553PYH3-F1
#
_entry.id   AF-A0A553PYH3-F1
#
_cell.length_a   1.000
_cell.length_b   1.000
_cell.length_c   1.000
_cell.angle_alpha   90.00
_cell.angle_beta   90.00
_cell.angle_gamma   90.00
#
_symmetry.space_group_name_H-M   'P 1'
#
loop_
_entity.id
_entity.type
_entity.pdbx_description
1 polymer ?
#
loop_
_entity_poly.entity_id
_entity_poly.type
_entity_poly.pdbx_seq_one_letter_code
_entity_poly.pdbx_strand_id
1 'polypeptide(L)'
;MYLEGTSKCANTDTKINRRFTGSCAQGTVPYLGIFLRDLTMLDTAVKDRLENGFINFDKRRREFEVIAQIRLLQSSCKNSHFRTDETFVIWYHSVPTLREEESYKLSNEIEAPCEQSPGRSLNPTVIVTHCPE
;
A
#
# COMPACT_ATOMS: atom_id res chain seq x y z
N MET A 1 28.00 20.88 14.28
CA MET A 1 27.89 20.37 12.90
C MET A 1 27.43 18.93 12.97
N TYR A 2 26.36 18.61 12.25
CA TYR A 2 25.56 17.40 12.40
C TYR A 2 26.17 16.18 11.68
N LEU A 3 26.20 15.07 12.43
CA LEU A 3 25.94 13.66 12.07
C LEU A 3 26.41 13.13 10.70
N GLU A 4 27.44 12.27 10.78
CA GLU A 4 27.69 11.18 9.85
C GLU A 4 26.93 9.93 10.35
N GLY A 5 26.17 9.25 9.49
CA GLY A 5 25.45 8.03 9.90
C GLY A 5 24.32 7.57 9.00
N THR A 6 24.69 6.98 7.86
CA THR A 6 24.01 5.85 7.20
C THR A 6 22.48 5.90 7.00
N SER A 7 22.06 6.23 5.78
CA SER A 7 20.79 5.72 5.20
C SER A 7 21.04 5.07 3.84
N LYS A 8 21.50 3.82 3.90
CA LYS A 8 21.19 2.75 2.94
C LYS A 8 20.37 1.77 3.79
N CYS A 9 19.12 1.44 3.51
CA CYS A 9 18.62 0.86 2.28
C CYS A 9 17.08 0.89 2.29
N ALA A 10 16.48 1.31 1.18
CA ALA A 10 15.10 0.94 0.84
C ALA A 10 14.97 0.98 -0.69
N ASN A 11 15.72 0.14 -1.39
CA ASN A 11 15.61 0.06 -2.84
C ASN A 11 15.95 -1.33 -3.37
N THR A 12 15.22 -2.36 -2.94
CA THR A 12 15.36 -3.71 -3.52
C THR A 12 14.11 -4.61 -3.44
N ASP A 13 12.87 -4.11 -3.49
CA ASP A 13 11.69 -5.03 -3.42
C ASP A 13 10.70 -4.98 -4.59
N THR A 14 11.05 -4.33 -5.71
CA THR A 14 10.16 -4.31 -6.89
C THR A 14 10.20 -5.63 -7.69
N LYS A 15 11.22 -6.48 -7.51
CA LYS A 15 11.38 -7.73 -8.27
C LYS A 15 10.74 -8.97 -7.63
N ILE A 16 10.49 -8.96 -6.31
CA ILE A 16 9.97 -10.14 -5.60
C ILE A 16 8.46 -10.30 -5.81
N ASN A 17 7.71 -9.19 -5.92
CA ASN A 17 6.25 -9.26 -6.03
C ASN A 17 5.71 -9.79 -7.37
N ARG A 18 6.48 -9.71 -8.47
CA ARG A 18 6.02 -10.26 -9.77
C ARG A 18 6.09 -11.78 -9.86
N ARG A 19 6.85 -12.44 -8.98
CA ARG A 19 6.95 -13.91 -8.95
C ARG A 19 5.80 -14.56 -8.16
N PHE A 20 5.25 -13.84 -7.17
CA PHE A 20 4.15 -14.36 -6.36
C PHE A 20 2.78 -14.32 -7.06
N THR A 21 2.60 -13.47 -8.08
CA THR A 21 1.34 -13.37 -8.82
C THR A 21 1.15 -14.46 -9.88
N GLY A 22 2.20 -15.23 -10.21
CA GLY A 22 2.15 -16.24 -11.27
C GLY A 22 1.69 -17.64 -10.84
N SER A 23 1.69 -17.95 -9.53
CA SER A 23 1.50 -19.33 -9.04
C SER A 23 0.38 -19.51 -8.01
N CYS A 24 -0.18 -18.44 -7.44
CA CYS A 24 -1.26 -18.54 -6.47
C CYS A 24 -2.19 -17.32 -6.61
N ALA A 25 -2.92 -17.26 -7.73
CA ALA A 25 -3.78 -16.12 -8.07
C ALA A 25 -5.22 -16.29 -7.59
N GLN A 26 -5.57 -17.31 -6.80
CA GLN A 26 -6.93 -17.49 -6.32
C GLN A 26 -7.21 -16.48 -5.20
N GLY A 27 -7.98 -15.43 -5.50
CA GLY A 27 -8.54 -14.55 -4.47
C GLY A 27 -7.64 -13.42 -3.95
N THR A 28 -6.47 -13.17 -4.53
CA THR A 28 -5.53 -12.15 -4.03
C THR A 28 -5.95 -10.73 -4.40
N VAL A 29 -6.02 -9.84 -3.39
CA VAL A 29 -6.17 -8.38 -3.59
C VAL A 29 -4.78 -7.73 -3.59
N PRO A 30 -4.28 -7.21 -4.73
CA PRO A 30 -2.93 -6.67 -4.82
C PRO A 30 -2.83 -5.22 -4.31
N TYR A 31 -1.62 -4.78 -3.96
CA TYR A 31 -1.35 -3.37 -3.68
C TYR A 31 -1.45 -2.54 -4.98
N LEU A 32 -2.48 -1.71 -5.07
CA LEU A 32 -2.80 -0.93 -6.27
C LEU A 32 -1.69 0.05 -6.67
N GLY A 33 -0.92 0.56 -5.70
CA GLY A 33 0.14 1.55 -5.93
C GLY A 33 1.21 1.10 -6.93
N ILE A 34 1.47 -0.21 -7.06
CA ILE A 34 2.42 -0.75 -8.04
C ILE A 34 1.94 -0.50 -9.48
N PHE A 35 0.67 -0.79 -9.76
CA PHE A 35 0.08 -0.56 -11.08
C PHE A 35 -0.05 0.93 -11.39
N LEU A 36 -0.45 1.74 -10.40
CA LEU A 36 -0.56 3.19 -10.56
C LEU A 36 0.80 3.83 -10.87
N ARG A 37 1.86 3.40 -10.20
CA ARG A 37 3.23 3.85 -10.50
C ARG A 37 3.62 3.51 -11.93
N ASP A 38 3.38 2.27 -12.37
CA ASP A 38 3.77 1.84 -13.71
C ASP A 38 2.97 2.58 -14.80
N LEU A 39 1.68 2.83 -14.58
CA LEU A 39 0.84 3.68 -15.45
C LEU A 39 1.34 5.12 -15.48
N THR A 40 1.66 5.70 -14.32
CA THR A 40 2.18 7.08 -14.23
C THR A 40 3.53 7.21 -14.93
N MET A 41 4.40 6.21 -14.79
CA MET A 41 5.69 6.17 -15.48
C MET A 41 5.52 6.04 -16.99
N LEU A 42 4.59 5.22 -17.47
CA LEU A 42 4.26 5.12 -18.90
C LEU A 42 3.69 6.43 -19.45
N ASP A 43 2.82 7.08 -18.68
CA ASP A 43 2.19 8.33 -19.08
C ASP A 43 3.20 9.47 -19.24
N THR A 44 4.10 9.59 -18.26
CA THR A 44 5.14 10.62 -18.22
C THR A 44 6.29 10.36 -19.18
N ALA A 45 6.69 9.11 -19.39
CA ALA A 45 7.84 8.77 -20.22
C ALA A 45 7.52 8.68 -21.72
N VAL A 46 6.26 8.50 -22.11
CA VAL A 46 5.87 8.25 -23.50
C VAL A 46 4.78 9.22 -23.95
N LYS A 47 5.01 9.90 -25.08
CA LYS A 47 4.02 10.81 -25.67
C LYS A 47 2.84 10.05 -26.27
N ASP A 48 1.66 10.65 -26.19
CA ASP A 48 0.41 10.11 -26.76
C ASP A 48 0.37 10.09 -28.27
N ARG A 49 1.15 10.98 -28.88
CA ARG A 49 1.28 11.10 -30.32
C ARG A 49 2.74 10.98 -30.72
N LEU A 50 2.95 10.36 -31.87
CA LEU A 50 4.23 10.35 -32.57
C LEU A 50 4.54 11.76 -33.12
N GLU A 51 5.77 11.97 -33.57
CA GLU A 51 6.20 13.27 -34.11
C GLU A 51 5.41 13.69 -35.35
N ASN A 52 4.90 12.73 -36.11
CA ASN A 52 4.01 12.96 -37.25
C ASN A 52 2.53 13.24 -36.86
N GLY A 53 2.22 13.34 -35.57
CA GLY A 53 0.89 13.63 -35.06
C GLY A 53 -0.05 12.43 -34.94
N PHE A 54 0.34 11.23 -35.38
CA PHE A 54 -0.46 10.02 -35.21
C PHE A 54 -0.47 9.51 -33.77
N ILE A 55 -1.50 8.75 -33.41
CA ILE A 55 -1.63 8.15 -32.08
C ILE A 55 -0.52 7.13 -31.86
N ASN A 56 0.14 7.18 -30.71
CA ASN A 56 1.16 6.24 -30.31
C ASN A 56 0.52 4.95 -29.75
N PHE A 57 0.26 3.98 -30.62
CA PHE A 57 -0.32 2.69 -30.24
C PHE A 57 0.58 1.84 -29.32
N ASP A 58 1.89 2.04 -29.34
CA ASP A 58 2.79 1.31 -28.44
C ASP A 58 2.62 1.76 -26.99
N LYS A 59 2.39 3.06 -26.76
CA LYS A 59 1.98 3.56 -25.43
C LYS A 59 0.69 2.88 -24.99
N ARG A 60 -0.33 2.90 -25.85
CA ARG A 60 -1.66 2.35 -25.55
C ARG A 60 -1.62 0.84 -25.29
N ARG A 61 -0.78 0.11 -26.01
CA ARG A 61 -0.57 -1.33 -25.79
C ARG A 61 0.02 -1.59 -24.39
N ARG A 62 1.05 -0.84 -23.99
CA ARG A 62 1.69 -1.00 -22.66
C ARG A 62 0.74 -0.62 -21.52
N GLU A 63 -0.02 0.46 -21.65
CA GLU A 63 -1.06 0.83 -20.68
C GLU A 63 -2.12 -0.27 -20.55
N PHE A 64 -2.56 -0.80 -21.68
CA PHE A 64 -3.54 -1.87 -21.73
C PHE A 64 -3.04 -3.15 -21.03
N GLU A 65 -1.78 -3.54 -21.21
CA GLU A 65 -1.20 -4.71 -20.53
C GLU A 65 -1.29 -4.59 -19.00
N VAL A 66 -1.04 -3.41 -18.45
CA VAL A 66 -1.16 -3.15 -17.00
C VAL A 66 -2.63 -3.26 -16.56
N ILE A 67 -3.56 -2.65 -17.30
CA ILE A 67 -5.00 -2.72 -17.01
C ILE A 67 -5.53 -4.16 -17.13
N ALA A 68 -5.05 -4.91 -18.12
CA ALA A 68 -5.44 -6.31 -18.34
C ALA A 68 -5.04 -7.19 -17.16
N GLN A 69 -3.87 -6.95 -16.55
CA GLN A 69 -3.45 -7.63 -15.33
C GLN A 69 -4.37 -7.31 -14.14
N ILE A 70 -4.77 -6.05 -13.96
CA ILE A 70 -5.75 -5.67 -12.92
C ILE A 70 -7.06 -6.42 -13.14
N ARG A 71 -7.58 -6.46 -14.37
CA ARG A 71 -8.82 -7.17 -14.71
C ARG A 71 -8.72 -8.68 -14.47
N LEU A 72 -7.56 -9.27 -14.74
CA LEU A 72 -7.31 -10.68 -14.47
C LEU A 72 -7.38 -10.96 -12.96
N LEU A 73 -6.70 -10.16 -12.14
CA LEU A 73 -6.71 -10.30 -10.68
C LEU A 73 -8.13 -10.12 -10.11
N GLN A 74 -8.87 -9.12 -10.57
CA GLN A 74 -10.27 -8.93 -10.20
C GLN A 74 -11.13 -10.14 -10.57
N SER A 75 -10.91 -10.73 -11.75
CA SER A 75 -11.65 -11.92 -12.19
C SER A 75 -11.33 -13.13 -11.32
N SER A 76 -10.07 -13.29 -10.90
CA SER A 76 -9.68 -14.36 -9.97
C SER A 76 -10.28 -14.19 -8.56
N CYS A 77 -10.53 -12.95 -8.13
CA CYS A 77 -11.23 -12.67 -6.87
C CYS A 77 -12.73 -13.00 -6.89
N LYS A 78 -13.37 -13.06 -8.05
CA LYS A 78 -14.82 -13.36 -8.16
C LYS A 78 -15.20 -14.74 -7.65
N ASN A 79 -14.25 -15.67 -7.62
CA ASN A 79 -14.46 -17.02 -7.11
C ASN A 79 -14.22 -17.14 -5.60
N SER A 80 -13.80 -16.06 -4.94
CA SER A 80 -13.67 -16.04 -3.47
C SER A 80 -15.05 -15.91 -2.83
N HIS A 81 -15.38 -16.84 -1.95
CA HIS A 81 -16.64 -16.86 -1.22
C HIS A 81 -16.45 -16.19 0.14
N PHE A 82 -16.71 -14.88 0.22
CA PHE A 82 -16.77 -14.15 1.48
C PHE A 82 -18.24 -13.98 1.88
N ARG A 83 -18.55 -14.19 3.16
CA ARG A 83 -19.85 -13.82 3.74
C ARG A 83 -19.70 -12.47 4.41
N THR A 84 -20.58 -11.53 4.08
CA THR A 84 -20.65 -10.24 4.76
C THR A 84 -21.19 -10.45 6.18
N ASP A 85 -20.49 -9.92 7.17
CA ASP A 85 -21.00 -9.75 8.54
C ASP A 85 -21.38 -8.29 8.71
N GLU A 86 -22.68 -8.02 8.86
CA GLU A 86 -23.21 -6.67 8.98
C GLU A 86 -22.68 -5.95 10.22
N THR A 87 -22.53 -6.68 11.33
CA THR A 87 -21.99 -6.16 12.60
C THR A 87 -20.55 -5.68 12.41
N PHE A 88 -19.74 -6.49 11.73
CA PHE A 88 -18.36 -6.13 11.39
C PHE A 88 -18.30 -4.89 10.49
N VAL A 89 -19.16 -4.81 9.47
CA VAL A 89 -19.18 -3.67 8.54
C VAL A 89 -19.56 -2.38 9.27
N ILE A 90 -20.55 -2.43 10.15
CA ILE A 90 -20.94 -1.28 10.99
C ILE A 90 -19.77 -0.85 11.87
N TRP A 91 -19.14 -1.79 12.59
CA TRP A 91 -17.98 -1.50 13.43
C TRP A 91 -16.83 -0.89 12.60
N TYR A 92 -16.49 -1.49 11.46
CA TYR A 92 -15.41 -1.02 10.59
C TYR A 92 -15.63 0.43 10.14
N HIS A 93 -16.85 0.78 9.77
CA HIS A 93 -17.20 2.16 9.38
C HIS A 93 -17.31 3.12 10.58
N SER A 94 -17.50 2.62 11.79
CA SER A 94 -17.53 3.44 13.00
C SER A 94 -16.13 3.83 13.50
N VAL A 95 -15.07 3.11 13.11
CA VAL A 95 -13.69 3.41 13.57
C VAL A 95 -13.26 4.79 13.07
N PRO A 96 -12.96 5.76 13.96
CA PRO A 96 -12.52 7.09 13.54
C PRO A 96 -11.15 6.99 12.86
N THR A 97 -11.01 7.64 11.70
CA THR A 97 -9.72 7.76 11.02
C THR A 97 -8.99 8.97 11.56
N LEU A 98 -7.87 8.74 12.26
CA LEU A 98 -7.01 9.80 12.76
C LEU A 98 -6.18 10.42 11.63
N ARG A 99 -6.02 11.74 11.67
CA ARG A 99 -5.00 12.43 10.87
C ARG A 99 -3.61 12.11 11.41
N GLU A 100 -2.60 12.34 10.58
CA GLU A 100 -1.20 12.12 10.95
C GLU A 100 -0.82 12.86 12.24
N GLU A 101 -1.19 14.14 12.38
CA GLU A 101 -0.92 14.92 13.60
C GLU A 101 -1.61 14.36 14.85
N GLU A 102 -2.85 13.89 14.72
CA GLU A 102 -3.62 13.30 15.82
C GLU A 102 -3.01 11.97 16.25
N SER A 103 -2.64 11.13 15.28
CA SER A 103 -1.94 9.87 15.56
C SER A 103 -0.58 10.09 16.22
N TYR A 104 0.15 11.14 15.82
CA TYR A 104 1.44 11.49 16.40
C TYR A 104 1.30 11.95 17.86
N LYS A 105 0.35 12.85 18.14
CA LYS A 105 0.06 13.31 19.51
C LYS A 105 -0.36 12.14 20.39
N LEU A 106 -1.32 11.34 19.93
CA LEU A 106 -1.81 10.17 20.66
C LEU A 106 -0.69 9.16 20.93
N SER A 107 0.20 8.93 19.96
CA SER A 107 1.37 8.06 20.14
C SER A 107 2.26 8.54 21.28
N ASN A 108 2.54 9.85 21.36
CA ASN A 108 3.38 10.42 22.42
C ASN A 108 2.71 10.42 23.80
N GLU A 109 1.37 10.47 23.85
CA GLU A 109 0.60 10.35 25.09
C GLU A 109 0.59 8.91 25.62
N ILE A 110 0.48 7.93 24.73
CA ILE A 110 0.49 6.49 25.04
C ILE A 110 1.88 6.04 25.47
N GLU A 111 2.89 6.35 24.66
CA GLU A 111 4.29 6.01 24.90
C GLU A 111 5.08 7.30 25.07
N ALA A 112 5.35 7.67 26.33
CA ALA A 112 6.24 8.78 26.62
C ALA A 112 7.60 8.53 25.94
N PRO A 113 8.23 9.53 25.30
CA PRO A 113 9.57 9.40 24.77
C PRO A 113 10.49 8.92 25.89
N CYS A 114 10.96 7.67 25.78
CA CYS A 114 11.78 7.06 26.83
C CYS A 114 13.07 7.87 26.95
N GLU A 115 13.28 8.54 28.09
CA GLU A 115 14.62 8.91 28.54
C GLU A 115 15.44 7.62 28.52
N GLN A 116 16.49 7.59 27.70
CA GLN A 116 17.35 6.42 27.46
C GLN A 116 17.91 5.86 28.77
N SER A 117 17.11 5.05 29.47
CA SER A 117 17.51 4.37 30.69
C SER A 117 18.08 3.03 30.27
N PRO A 118 19.35 2.73 30.59
CA PRO A 118 19.99 1.49 30.16
C PRO A 118 19.37 0.33 30.95
N GLY A 119 18.41 -0.38 30.36
CA GLY A 119 18.00 -1.68 30.91
C GLY A 119 16.56 -2.14 30.72
N ARG A 120 15.68 -1.43 30.02
CA ARG A 120 14.29 -1.92 29.87
C ARG A 120 14.07 -2.66 28.55
N SER A 121 14.16 -3.99 28.59
CA SER A 121 13.47 -4.85 27.63
C SER A 121 11.97 -4.78 27.93
N LEU A 122 11.29 -3.77 27.38
CA LEU A 122 9.83 -3.68 27.48
C LEU A 122 9.23 -4.51 26.34
N ASN A 123 8.50 -5.55 26.71
CA ASN A 123 7.55 -6.17 25.79
C ASN A 123 6.60 -5.07 25.26
N PRO A 124 6.22 -5.10 23.97
CA PRO A 124 5.31 -4.11 23.41
C PRO A 124 4.00 -4.10 24.22
N THR A 125 3.68 -2.95 24.81
CA THR A 125 2.47 -2.78 25.60
C THR A 125 1.34 -2.46 24.64
N VAL A 126 0.46 -3.42 24.38
CA VAL A 126 -0.74 -3.18 23.58
C VAL A 126 -1.70 -2.33 24.42
N ILE A 127 -1.81 -1.04 24.10
CA ILE A 127 -2.84 -0.18 24.69
C ILE A 127 -4.12 -0.34 23.89
N VAL A 128 -5.09 -1.04 24.45
CA VAL A 128 -6.44 -1.15 23.89
C VAL A 128 -7.21 0.11 24.30
N THR A 129 -7.35 1.05 23.37
CA THR A 129 -8.28 2.18 23.52
C THR A 129 -9.71 1.64 23.45
N HIS A 130 -10.39 1.61 24.60
CA HIS A 130 -11.80 1.26 24.67
C HIS A 130 -12.65 2.36 24.03
N CYS A 131 -13.57 1.99 23.13
CA CYS A 131 -14.62 2.90 22.70
C CYS A 131 -15.68 3.01 23.81
N PRO A 132 -16.19 4.22 24.13
CA PRO A 132 -17.33 4.37 25.02
C PRO A 132 -18.60 3.78 24.37
N GLU A 133 -19.48 3.20 25.19
CA GLU A 133 -20.77 2.60 24.79
C GLU A 133 -21.73 3.58 24.12
#